data_AF-A0A174BPN5-F1
#
_entry.id   AF-A0A174BPN5-F1
#
_cell.length_a   1.000
_cell.length_b   1.000
_cell.length_c   1.000
_cell.angle_alpha   90.00
_cell.angle_beta   90.00
_cell.angle_gamma   90.00
#
_symmetry.space_group_name_H-M   'P 1'
#
loop_
_entity.id
_entity.type
_entity.pdbx_description
1 polymer ?
#
loop_
_entity_poly.entity_id
_entity_poly.type
_entity_poly.pdbx_seq_one_letter_code
_entity_poly.pdbx_strand_id
1 'polypeptide(L)'
;MVGTIEIVMRKIAPSGSVSETVLVSLEGVDSQEATHSSDILTFPNLEIRINEQTVYNNNHPVPLTHHEFFTLLYLAQHPCRVLSKEQIYEAVWKENPEHCGAAVANVVYSLRRKIGDGYIETVIGSGYRFVGMGE
;
A
#
# COMPACT_ATOMS: atom_id res chain seq x y z
N MET A 1 25.62 -0.78 12.84
CA MET A 1 26.10 -1.40 14.10
C MET A 1 24.90 -2.16 14.62
N VAL A 2 24.95 -3.48 14.58
CA VAL A 2 23.78 -4.36 14.77
C VAL A 2 23.14 -4.11 16.15
N GLY A 3 21.89 -3.65 16.15
CA GLY A 3 21.08 -3.51 17.38
C GLY A 3 20.49 -4.86 17.79
N THR A 4 20.42 -5.12 19.09
CA THR A 4 19.72 -6.29 19.62
C THR A 4 18.34 -5.87 20.12
N ILE A 5 17.31 -6.61 19.73
CA ILE A 5 15.95 -6.42 20.25
C ILE A 5 15.69 -7.47 21.32
N GLU A 6 15.29 -7.05 22.52
CA GLU A 6 14.96 -7.93 23.62
C GLU A 6 13.49 -7.77 24.03
N ILE A 7 12.77 -8.89 24.15
CA ILE A 7 11.41 -8.93 24.72
C ILE A 7 11.55 -9.28 26.20
N VAL A 8 11.15 -8.37 27.09
CA VAL A 8 11.31 -8.51 28.54
C VAL A 8 9.96 -8.65 29.24
N MET A 9 9.81 -9.71 30.05
CA MET A 9 8.72 -9.84 31.00
C MET A 9 9.07 -9.13 32.29
N ARG A 10 8.25 -8.16 32.69
CA ARG A 10 8.33 -7.53 34.01
C ARG A 10 7.26 -8.11 34.94
N LYS A 11 7.68 -8.68 36.06
CA LYS A 11 6.80 -9.16 37.14
C LYS A 11 6.90 -8.23 38.34
N ILE A 12 5.74 -7.81 38.86
CA ILE A 12 5.65 -6.98 40.07
C ILE A 12 4.93 -7.80 41.14
N ALA A 13 5.60 -8.07 42.25
CA ALA A 13 5.02 -8.76 43.39
C ALA A 13 4.17 -7.81 44.25
N PRO A 14 3.22 -8.31 45.05
CA PRO A 14 2.45 -7.49 46.00
C PRO A 14 3.33 -6.73 47.02
N SER A 15 4.55 -7.23 47.28
CA SER A 15 5.57 -6.58 48.11
C SER A 15 6.23 -5.36 47.45
N GLY A 16 5.88 -5.04 46.20
CA GLY A 16 6.54 -4.02 45.39
C GLY A 16 7.84 -4.49 44.74
N SER A 17 8.26 -5.74 44.95
CA SER A 17 9.47 -6.29 44.32
C SER A 17 9.25 -6.47 42.82
N VAL A 18 10.16 -5.92 42.02
CA VAL A 18 10.15 -6.04 40.55
C VAL A 18 11.21 -7.05 40.13
N SER A 19 10.84 -8.01 39.28
CA SER A 19 11.76 -8.94 38.63
C SER A 19 11.55 -8.89 37.13
N GLU A 20 12.63 -8.82 36.38
CA GLU A 20 12.61 -8.80 34.92
C GLU A 20 13.25 -10.08 34.38
N THR A 21 12.69 -10.61 33.31
CA THR A 21 13.19 -11.81 32.63
C THR A 21 13.14 -11.59 31.13
N VAL A 22 14.27 -11.73 30.46
CA VAL A 22 14.35 -11.68 29.00
C VAL A 22 13.75 -12.98 28.45
N LEU A 23 12.71 -12.85 27.63
CA LEU A 23 12.03 -13.99 27.01
C LEU A 23 12.65 -14.35 25.65
N VAL A 24 13.06 -13.34 24.89
CA VAL A 24 13.62 -13.49 23.55
C VAL A 24 14.67 -12.40 23.34
N SER A 25 15.84 -12.78 22.85
CA SER A 25 16.85 -11.86 22.32
C SER A 25 17.00 -12.16 20.82
N LEU A 26 16.76 -11.14 20.00
CA LEU A 26 16.88 -11.21 18.54
C LEU A 26 18.06 -10.35 18.12
N GLU A 27 19.07 -10.99 17.54
CA GLU A 27 20.17 -10.29 16.87
C GLU A 27 19.60 -9.62 15.61
N GLY A 28 19.53 -8.29 15.62
CA GLY A 28 18.93 -7.53 14.53
C GLY A 28 19.82 -7.54 13.28
N VAL A 29 19.25 -7.82 12.11
CA VAL A 29 19.81 -7.30 10.86
C VAL A 29 19.62 -5.78 10.90
N ASP A 30 20.68 -5.03 10.56
CA ASP A 30 20.72 -3.56 10.56
C ASP A 30 19.44 -2.98 9.93
N SER A 31 18.47 -2.66 10.79
CA SER A 31 17.25 -1.96 10.43
C SER A 31 17.56 -0.51 10.72
N GLN A 32 18.27 0.12 9.79
CA GLN A 32 18.49 1.57 9.82
C GLN A 32 17.11 2.25 9.88
N GLU A 33 16.92 2.97 10.98
CA GLU A 33 15.96 4.06 11.18
C GLU A 33 14.46 3.71 11.17
N ALA A 34 13.88 3.83 12.36
CA ALA A 34 12.45 4.02 12.58
C ALA A 34 11.98 5.44 12.13
N THR A 35 12.28 5.78 10.87
CA THR A 35 11.71 6.87 10.04
C THR A 35 11.86 6.53 8.56
N HIS A 36 11.28 5.42 8.10
CA HIS A 36 10.88 5.27 6.69
C HIS A 36 9.46 4.73 6.69
N SER A 37 8.48 5.63 6.56
CA SER A 37 7.12 5.27 6.21
C SER A 37 7.10 4.78 4.76
N SER A 38 7.58 3.55 4.54
CA SER A 38 7.32 2.69 3.38
C SER A 38 7.12 3.44 2.05
N ASP A 39 8.23 3.91 1.46
CA ASP A 39 8.24 4.53 0.12
C ASP A 39 7.90 3.54 -1.01
N ILE A 40 7.65 2.27 -0.68
CA ILE A 40 7.35 1.19 -1.60
C ILE A 40 6.15 0.38 -1.07
N LEU A 41 5.11 0.23 -1.88
CA LEU A 41 4.03 -0.74 -1.66
C LEU A 41 4.30 -1.98 -2.50
N THR A 42 4.32 -3.15 -1.86
CA THR A 42 4.61 -4.44 -2.54
C THR A 42 3.39 -5.35 -2.48
N PHE A 43 3.04 -5.90 -3.64
CA PHE A 43 2.01 -6.92 -3.84
C PHE A 43 2.60 -8.07 -4.67
N PRO A 44 1.94 -9.24 -4.77
CA PRO A 44 2.39 -10.30 -5.67
C PRO A 44 2.62 -9.71 -7.06
N ASN A 45 3.82 -9.89 -7.59
CA ASN A 45 4.24 -9.41 -8.91
C ASN A 45 4.20 -7.88 -9.13
N LEU A 46 3.70 -7.05 -8.21
CA LEU A 46 3.54 -5.60 -8.40
C LEU A 46 4.24 -4.80 -7.30
N GLU A 47 5.11 -3.86 -7.69
CA GLU A 47 5.81 -2.95 -6.80
C GLU A 47 5.47 -1.49 -7.19
N ILE A 48 5.04 -0.68 -6.23
CA ILE A 48 4.73 0.74 -6.42
C ILE A 48 5.70 1.55 -5.58
N ARG A 49 6.59 2.31 -6.22
CA ARG A 49 7.54 3.20 -5.54
C ARG A 49 7.00 4.62 -5.54
N ILE A 50 6.62 5.08 -4.35
CA ILE A 50 5.86 6.32 -4.15
C ILE A 50 6.70 7.54 -4.51
N ASN A 51 7.93 7.64 -4.01
CA ASN A 51 8.81 8.80 -4.24
C ASN A 51 9.35 8.86 -5.66
N GLU A 52 9.61 7.71 -6.27
CA GLU A 52 10.06 7.62 -7.66
C GLU A 52 8.91 7.82 -8.66
N GLN A 53 7.66 7.71 -8.19
CA GLN A 53 6.47 7.60 -9.02
C GLN A 53 6.57 6.51 -10.09
N THR A 54 7.21 5.39 -9.75
CA THR A 54 7.44 4.26 -10.64
C THR A 54 6.66 3.03 -10.19
N VAL A 55 6.31 2.18 -11.15
CA VAL A 55 5.63 0.90 -10.92
C VAL A 55 6.36 -0.19 -11.68
N TYR A 56 6.56 -1.33 -11.03
CA TYR A 56 7.13 -2.53 -11.63
C TYR A 56 6.11 -3.65 -11.57
N ASN A 57 5.96 -4.40 -12.67
CA ASN A 57 5.18 -5.63 -12.73
C ASN A 57 6.10 -6.77 -13.18
N ASN A 58 6.19 -7.86 -12.41
CA ASN A 58 7.17 -8.93 -12.61
C ASN A 58 8.61 -8.41 -12.75
N ASN A 59 9.01 -7.44 -11.92
CA ASN A 59 10.30 -6.74 -11.98
C ASN A 59 10.56 -5.94 -13.29
N HIS A 60 9.55 -5.78 -14.15
CA HIS A 60 9.65 -4.94 -15.35
C HIS A 60 8.97 -3.59 -15.11
N PRO A 61 9.61 -2.45 -15.45
CA PRO A 61 9.01 -1.14 -15.28
C PRO A 61 7.79 -0.97 -16.21
N VAL A 62 6.69 -0.48 -15.65
CA VAL A 62 5.44 -0.22 -16.36
C VAL A 62 5.23 1.29 -16.49
N PRO A 63 5.28 1.86 -17.71
CA PRO A 63 5.09 3.30 -17.88
C PRO A 63 3.63 3.69 -17.63
N LEU A 64 3.41 4.45 -16.56
CA LEU A 64 2.11 5.02 -16.21
C LEU A 64 2.10 6.53 -16.44
N THR A 65 0.96 7.05 -16.88
CA THR A 65 0.68 8.49 -16.85
C THR A 65 0.45 8.95 -15.40
N HIS A 66 0.46 10.27 -15.18
CA HIS A 66 0.20 10.87 -13.87
C HIS A 66 -1.10 10.31 -13.24
N HIS A 67 -2.22 10.38 -13.96
CA HIS A 67 -3.52 9.93 -13.44
C HIS A 67 -3.57 8.41 -13.23
N GLU A 68 -2.93 7.61 -14.08
CA GLU A 68 -2.82 6.16 -13.88
C GLU A 68 -2.05 5.84 -12.60
N PHE A 69 -0.88 6.45 -12.42
CA PHE A 69 -0.06 6.24 -11.23
C PHE A 69 -0.81 6.60 -9.96
N PHE A 70 -1.39 7.80 -9.88
CA PHE A 70 -2.08 8.26 -8.68
C PHE A 70 -3.39 7.51 -8.43
N THR A 71 -4.10 7.07 -9.48
CA THR A 71 -5.28 6.21 -9.31
C THR A 71 -4.88 4.86 -8.72
N LEU A 72 -3.82 4.23 -9.25
CA LEU A 72 -3.33 2.97 -8.72
C LEU A 72 -2.85 3.13 -7.27
N LEU A 73 -2.08 4.17 -6.98
CA LEU A 73 -1.58 4.47 -5.64
C LEU A 73 -2.73 4.69 -4.65
N TYR A 74 -3.72 5.49 -5.01
CA TYR A 74 -4.87 5.78 -4.16
C TYR A 74 -5.68 4.50 -3.83
N LEU A 75 -5.92 3.67 -4.83
CA LEU A 75 -6.57 2.37 -4.66
C LEU A 75 -5.73 1.43 -3.77
N ALA A 76 -4.42 1.35 -4.02
CA ALA A 76 -3.49 0.48 -3.30
C ALA A 76 -3.26 0.91 -1.83
N GLN A 77 -3.39 2.19 -1.51
CA GLN A 77 -3.38 2.73 -0.14
C GLN A 77 -4.67 2.41 0.62
N HIS A 78 -5.73 1.99 -0.07
CA HIS A 78 -7.01 1.59 0.50
C HIS A 78 -7.39 0.16 0.09
N PRO A 79 -6.56 -0.85 0.45
CA PRO A 79 -6.78 -2.22 0.03
C PRO A 79 -8.12 -2.75 0.55
N CYS A 80 -8.78 -3.58 -0.27
CA CYS A 80 -10.09 -4.19 0.00
C CYS A 80 -11.27 -3.21 0.20
N ARG A 81 -11.04 -1.89 0.12
CA ARG A 81 -12.09 -0.88 0.19
C ARG A 81 -12.69 -0.63 -1.19
N VAL A 82 -14.02 -0.50 -1.24
CA VAL A 82 -14.73 -0.05 -2.45
C VAL A 82 -14.71 1.47 -2.48
N LEU A 83 -14.18 2.04 -3.54
CA LEU A 83 -14.10 3.47 -3.79
C LEU A 83 -14.92 3.83 -5.03
N SER A 84 -15.82 4.80 -4.89
CA SER A 84 -16.65 5.27 -6.01
C SER A 84 -15.83 6.03 -7.04
N LYS A 85 -16.39 6.20 -8.24
CA LYS A 85 -15.72 6.97 -9.30
C LYS A 85 -15.48 8.41 -8.87
N GLU A 86 -16.44 8.99 -8.17
CA GLU A 86 -16.39 10.36 -7.66
C GLU A 86 -15.31 10.50 -6.59
N GLN A 87 -15.20 9.53 -5.66
CA GLN A 87 -14.15 9.52 -4.64
C GLN A 87 -12.75 9.43 -5.24
N ILE A 88 -12.57 8.54 -6.23
CA ILE A 88 -11.29 8.40 -6.93
C ILE A 88 -10.95 9.68 -7.70
N TYR A 89 -11.94 10.27 -8.39
CA TYR A 89 -11.74 11.49 -9.14
C TYR A 89 -11.35 12.66 -8.24
N GLU A 90 -12.09 12.89 -7.16
CA GLU A 90 -11.81 13.97 -6.20
C GLU A 90 -10.41 13.82 -5.59
N ALA A 91 -10.00 12.60 -5.24
CA ALA A 91 -8.68 12.35 -4.67
C ALA A 91 -7.53 12.56 -5.66
N VAL A 92 -7.72 12.18 -6.93
CA VAL A 92 -6.64 12.14 -7.94
C VAL A 92 -6.61 13.41 -8.80
N TRP A 93 -7.76 13.90 -9.28
CA TRP A 93 -7.87 15.12 -10.09
C TRP A 93 -7.95 16.38 -9.24
N LYS A 94 -8.39 16.29 -7.97
CA LYS A 94 -8.60 17.44 -7.08
C LYS A 94 -9.57 18.48 -7.66
N GLU A 95 -10.57 18.00 -8.39
CA GLU A 95 -11.59 18.79 -9.08
C GLU A 95 -12.99 18.29 -8.72
N ASN A 96 -14.02 19.07 -9.07
CA ASN A 96 -15.41 18.67 -8.89
C ASN A 96 -15.72 17.40 -9.73
N PRO A 97 -16.27 16.33 -9.14
CA PRO A 97 -16.54 15.07 -9.84
C PRO A 97 -17.70 15.10 -10.85
N GLU A 98 -18.23 16.26 -11.23
CA GLU A 98 -19.28 16.36 -12.25
C GLU A 98 -18.83 15.70 -13.57
N HIS A 99 -19.59 14.70 -14.04
CA HIS A 99 -19.31 13.94 -15.26
C HIS A 99 -17.97 13.17 -15.25
N CYS A 100 -17.37 12.90 -14.08
CA CYS A 100 -16.08 12.22 -13.96
C CYS A 100 -16.09 10.73 -14.37
N GLY A 101 -17.28 10.13 -14.53
CA GLY A 101 -17.44 8.68 -14.61
C GLY A 101 -16.69 8.01 -15.79
N ALA A 102 -16.49 8.73 -16.89
CA ALA A 102 -15.73 8.26 -18.05
C ALA A 102 -14.21 8.38 -17.83
N ALA A 103 -13.75 9.45 -17.18
CA ALA A 103 -12.32 9.69 -16.94
C ALA A 103 -11.72 8.59 -16.06
N VAL A 104 -12.36 8.29 -14.92
CA VAL A 104 -11.90 7.23 -14.01
C VAL A 104 -11.99 5.85 -14.67
N ALA A 105 -13.06 5.58 -15.42
CA ALA A 105 -13.22 4.31 -16.12
C ALA A 105 -12.13 4.08 -17.18
N ASN A 106 -11.78 5.11 -17.95
CA ASN A 106 -10.70 5.04 -18.94
C ASN A 106 -9.34 4.78 -18.29
N VAL A 107 -9.06 5.43 -17.16
CA VAL A 107 -7.81 5.20 -16.41
C VAL A 107 -7.74 3.79 -15.84
N VAL A 108 -8.81 3.29 -15.22
CA VAL A 108 -8.86 1.90 -14.72
C VAL A 108 -8.72 0.89 -15.86
N TYR A 109 -9.39 1.12 -16.99
CA TYR A 109 -9.23 0.29 -18.19
C TYR A 109 -7.78 0.25 -18.67
N SER A 110 -7.11 1.40 -18.75
CA SER A 110 -5.70 1.48 -19.16
C SER A 110 -4.78 0.79 -18.16
N LEU A 111 -5.01 0.97 -16.85
CA LEU A 111 -4.26 0.27 -15.79
C LEU A 111 -4.34 -1.25 -15.97
N ARG A 112 -5.54 -1.82 -16.09
CA ARG A 112 -5.72 -3.27 -16.28
C ARG A 112 -4.96 -3.81 -17.49
N ARG A 113 -4.88 -3.05 -18.59
CA ARG A 113 -4.10 -3.44 -19.76
C ARG A 113 -2.58 -3.42 -19.53
N LYS A 114 -2.10 -2.61 -18.59
CA LYS A 114 -0.67 -2.41 -18.32
C LYS A 114 -0.15 -3.29 -17.19
N ILE A 115 -0.92 -3.45 -16.11
CA ILE A 115 -0.51 -4.21 -14.93
C ILE A 115 -1.22 -5.58 -14.80
N GLY A 116 -2.27 -5.84 -15.58
CA GLY A 116 -3.09 -7.05 -15.47
C GLY A 116 -4.44 -6.78 -14.79
N ASP A 117 -5.40 -7.69 -14.97
CA ASP A 117 -6.78 -7.50 -14.50
C ASP A 117 -6.96 -7.90 -13.01
N GLY A 118 -6.06 -8.72 -12.47
CA GLY A 118 -6.14 -9.25 -11.11
C GLY A 118 -6.08 -8.22 -9.97
N TYR A 119 -5.52 -7.02 -10.18
CA TYR A 119 -5.28 -6.08 -9.08
C TYR A 119 -6.47 -5.18 -8.75
N ILE A 120 -7.31 -4.84 -9.73
CA ILE A 120 -8.39 -3.88 -9.59
C ILE A 120 -9.70 -4.56 -10.00
N GLU A 121 -10.61 -4.72 -9.05
CA GLU A 121 -11.92 -5.30 -9.25
C GLU A 121 -12.98 -4.22 -9.45
N THR A 122 -13.97 -4.48 -10.32
CA THR A 122 -15.15 -3.62 -10.46
C THR A 122 -16.26 -4.14 -9.57
N VAL A 123 -16.71 -3.30 -8.64
CA VAL A 123 -17.91 -3.56 -7.84
C VAL A 123 -19.08 -2.86 -8.52
N ILE A 124 -19.92 -3.65 -9.20
CA ILE A 124 -21.00 -3.16 -10.08
C ILE A 124 -21.94 -2.24 -9.29
N GLY A 125 -22.17 -1.04 -9.83
CA GLY A 125 -23.02 -0.02 -9.21
C GLY A 125 -22.38 0.73 -8.03
N SER A 126 -21.15 0.40 -7.64
CA SER A 126 -20.47 1.04 -6.49
C SER A 126 -19.14 1.68 -6.84
N GLY A 127 -18.28 1.03 -7.64
CA GLY A 127 -16.96 1.58 -7.98
C GLY A 127 -15.89 0.53 -8.19
N TYR A 128 -14.69 0.80 -7.67
CA TYR A 128 -13.52 -0.06 -7.82
C TYR A 128 -12.91 -0.43 -6.48
N ARG A 129 -12.27 -1.59 -6.43
CA ARG A 129 -11.58 -2.11 -5.24
C ARG A 129 -10.21 -2.63 -5.64
N PHE A 130 -9.19 -2.27 -4.87
CA PHE A 130 -7.88 -2.91 -4.99
C PHE A 130 -7.89 -4.22 -4.20
N VAL A 131 -7.58 -5.34 -4.85
CA VAL A 131 -7.57 -6.67 -4.22
C VAL A 131 -6.17 -7.22 -4.01
N GLY A 132 -5.14 -6.61 -4.61
CA GLY A 132 -3.74 -6.98 -4.39
C GLY A 132 -3.38 -8.42 -4.75
N MET A 133 -4.23 -9.12 -5.51
CA MET A 133 -3.92 -10.43 -6.06
C MET A 133 -3.34 -10.23 -7.46
N GLY A 134 -2.04 -10.51 -7.62
CA GLY A 134 -1.47 -10.71 -8.94
C GLY A 134 -1.92 -12.06 -9.49
N GLU A 135 -2.26 -12.12 -10.78
CA GLU A 135 -2.32 -13.38 -11.52
C GLU A 135 -0.91 -13.85 -11.92
#